data_AF-A0A356T396-F1
#
_entry.id   AF-A0A356T396-F1
#
_cell.length_a   1.000
_cell.length_b   1.000
_cell.length_c   1.000
_cell.angle_alpha   90.00
_cell.angle_beta   90.00
_cell.angle_gamma   90.00
#
_symmetry.space_group_name_H-M   'P 1'
#
loop_
_entity.id
_entity.type
_entity.pdbx_description
1 polymer ?
#
loop_
_entity_poly.entity_id
_entity_poly.type
_entity_poly.pdbx_seq_one_letter_code
_entity_poly.pdbx_strand_id
1 'polypeptide(L)'
;MRRAWLCFLLVLPGCLGTETGNPPAAPAALTARSSDPSISIGEGDGTRVEAAWISLGPIRLREGVACDRLRAAPIAEPRVIDLVRGELGTLHAAEGCGLHVGLAQATEGPPELAGLVLFARGVRADGAPFTAQVAMDHGVDLESMGPLVLSEAQSVLLTFDVAAWLVGLEAAVPDPDGVIRIGPDDAGLDGALLRSVDLFEDADGDGALDPAEVAAGPLATSHR
;
A
#
# COMPACT_ATOMS: atom_id res chain seq x y z
N MET A 1 3.49 -47.49 -67.29
CA MET A 1 2.98 -46.14 -66.98
C MET A 1 3.10 -45.93 -65.47
N ARG A 2 4.18 -45.26 -65.01
CA ARG A 2 4.49 -45.11 -63.58
C ARG A 2 4.04 -43.74 -63.08
N ARG A 3 3.22 -43.76 -62.03
CA ARG A 3 2.68 -42.61 -61.29
C ARG A 3 3.79 -42.00 -60.43
N ALA A 4 3.96 -40.69 -60.49
CA ALA A 4 4.76 -39.93 -59.51
C ALA A 4 3.81 -38.91 -58.84
N TRP A 5 3.47 -39.19 -57.59
CA TRP A 5 2.73 -38.30 -56.71
C TRP A 5 3.73 -37.37 -56.01
N LEU A 6 3.60 -36.07 -56.25
CA LEU A 6 4.40 -35.03 -55.60
C LEU A 6 3.69 -34.62 -54.31
N CYS A 7 4.17 -35.10 -53.16
CA CYS A 7 3.73 -34.63 -51.84
C CYS A 7 4.42 -33.29 -51.53
N PHE A 8 3.64 -32.20 -51.59
CA PHE A 8 4.07 -30.88 -51.17
C PHE A 8 3.94 -30.80 -49.63
N LEU A 9 5.06 -30.95 -48.91
CA LEU A 9 5.13 -30.76 -47.46
C LEU A 9 5.20 -29.27 -47.14
N LEU A 10 4.07 -28.71 -46.69
CA LEU A 10 3.97 -27.40 -46.05
C LEU A 10 4.60 -27.47 -44.66
N VAL A 11 5.82 -26.96 -44.51
CA VAL A 11 6.43 -26.69 -43.21
C VAL A 11 6.09 -25.26 -42.84
N LEU A 12 5.02 -25.08 -42.06
CA LEU A 12 4.76 -23.81 -41.38
C LEU A 12 5.70 -23.75 -40.16
N PRO A 13 6.57 -22.74 -40.03
CA PRO A 13 7.30 -22.51 -38.79
C PRO A 13 6.26 -22.13 -37.73
N GLY A 14 5.94 -23.07 -36.85
CA GLY A 14 5.17 -22.78 -35.65
C GLY A 14 5.92 -21.72 -34.87
N CYS A 15 5.29 -20.56 -34.68
CA CYS A 15 5.69 -19.62 -33.65
C CYS A 15 5.61 -20.38 -32.32
N LEU A 16 6.75 -20.89 -31.85
CA LEU A 16 6.93 -21.22 -30.44
C LEU A 16 6.82 -19.87 -29.73
N GLY A 17 5.59 -19.52 -29.34
CA GLY A 17 5.34 -18.40 -28.46
C GLY A 17 6.21 -18.64 -27.25
N THR A 18 7.24 -17.81 -27.10
CA THR A 18 7.95 -17.71 -25.83
C THR A 18 6.87 -17.33 -24.84
N GLU A 19 6.52 -18.23 -23.93
CA GLU A 19 5.93 -17.82 -22.68
C GLU A 19 6.93 -16.84 -22.09
N THR A 20 6.67 -15.55 -22.31
CA THR A 20 7.22 -14.49 -21.48
C THR A 20 6.67 -14.79 -20.10
N GLY A 21 7.38 -15.64 -19.37
CA GLY A 21 7.03 -16.01 -18.01
C GLY A 21 6.91 -14.72 -17.23
N ASN A 22 5.74 -14.52 -16.62
CA ASN A 22 5.57 -13.40 -15.70
C ASN A 22 6.67 -13.50 -14.64
N PRO A 23 7.26 -12.36 -14.25
CA PRO A 23 8.28 -12.38 -13.22
C PRO A 23 7.72 -13.02 -11.94
N PRO A 24 8.58 -13.68 -11.16
CA PRO A 24 8.22 -14.22 -9.85
C PRO A 24 7.58 -13.13 -8.96
N ALA A 25 6.57 -13.50 -8.17
CA ALA A 25 5.83 -12.58 -7.32
C ALA A 25 5.71 -13.09 -5.87
N ALA A 26 5.99 -12.20 -4.92
CA ALA A 26 5.78 -12.38 -3.49
C ALA A 26 4.33 -12.01 -3.13
N PRO A 27 3.64 -12.82 -2.30
CA PRO A 27 2.40 -12.39 -1.66
C PRO A 27 2.62 -11.11 -0.88
N ALA A 28 1.67 -10.17 -0.96
CA ALA A 28 1.72 -8.97 -0.17
C ALA A 28 0.33 -8.59 0.32
N ALA A 29 0.20 -8.20 1.58
CA ALA A 29 -1.02 -7.58 2.08
C ALA A 29 -0.82 -6.07 2.24
N LEU A 30 -1.89 -5.31 2.03
CA LEU A 30 -1.97 -3.88 2.30
C LEU A 30 -3.06 -3.65 3.32
N THR A 31 -2.70 -3.11 4.49
CA THR A 31 -3.62 -3.00 5.62
C THR A 31 -3.39 -1.74 6.45
N ALA A 32 -4.39 -1.35 7.23
CA ALA A 32 -4.22 -0.37 8.29
C ALA A 32 -3.78 -1.04 9.60
N ARG A 33 -3.00 -0.32 10.40
CA ARG A 33 -2.69 -0.65 11.79
C ARG A 33 -2.86 0.59 12.67
N SER A 34 -2.89 0.41 13.98
CA SER A 34 -2.85 1.51 14.94
C SER A 34 -1.71 1.31 15.93
N SER A 35 -0.84 2.30 16.10
CA SER A 35 0.12 2.33 17.21
C SER A 35 -0.48 2.82 18.54
N ASP A 36 -1.70 3.39 18.51
CA ASP A 36 -2.42 3.83 19.69
C ASP A 36 -3.57 2.87 20.01
N PRO A 37 -3.56 2.18 21.17
CA PRO A 37 -4.60 1.22 21.53
C PRO A 37 -5.98 1.85 21.79
N SER A 38 -6.08 3.18 21.90
CA SER A 38 -7.35 3.91 21.99
C SER A 38 -8.02 4.15 20.62
N ILE A 39 -7.32 3.83 19.53
CA ILE A 39 -7.80 3.95 18.15
C ILE A 39 -7.97 2.55 17.57
N SER A 40 -9.21 2.22 17.21
CA SER A 40 -9.60 0.95 16.58
C SER A 40 -9.89 1.13 15.09
N ILE A 41 -9.64 0.07 14.31
CA ILE A 41 -9.96 -0.01 12.88
C ILE A 41 -11.10 -1.01 12.72
N GLY A 42 -12.22 -0.59 12.12
CA GLY A 42 -13.42 -1.42 12.03
C GLY A 42 -14.24 -1.37 13.32
N GLU A 43 -14.32 -2.48 14.06
CA GLU A 43 -15.05 -2.57 15.32
C GLU A 43 -14.13 -2.38 16.53
N GLY A 44 -14.60 -1.70 17.58
CA GLY A 44 -13.83 -1.47 18.79
C GLY A 44 -14.40 -0.37 19.67
N ASP A 45 -13.77 -0.20 20.84
CA ASP A 45 -14.01 0.91 21.78
C ASP A 45 -13.09 2.10 21.46
N GLY A 46 -13.38 3.26 22.06
CA GLY A 46 -12.59 4.48 21.89
C GLY A 46 -12.87 5.19 20.57
N THR A 47 -11.82 5.75 19.97
CA THR A 47 -11.91 6.38 18.65
C THR A 47 -11.86 5.27 17.59
N ARG A 48 -12.81 5.28 16.65
CA ARG A 48 -13.02 4.18 15.70
C ARG A 48 -12.97 4.67 14.27
N VAL A 49 -12.08 4.09 13.47
CA VAL A 49 -12.00 4.31 12.02
C VAL A 49 -12.94 3.30 11.34
N GLU A 50 -14.04 3.81 10.79
CA GLU A 50 -15.09 2.96 10.21
C GLU A 50 -14.88 2.71 8.71
N ALA A 51 -14.24 3.66 8.02
CA ALA A 51 -13.81 3.48 6.65
C ALA A 51 -12.52 4.26 6.40
N ALA A 52 -11.61 3.66 5.65
CA ALA A 52 -10.37 4.27 5.22
C ALA A 52 -10.00 3.72 3.85
N TRP A 53 -9.82 4.61 2.88
CA TRP A 53 -9.35 4.26 1.56
C TRP A 53 -8.11 5.06 1.22
N ILE A 54 -7.18 4.39 0.55
CA ILE A 54 -5.98 5.03 0.01
C ILE A 54 -5.81 4.71 -1.47
N SER A 55 -5.43 5.71 -2.24
CA SER A 55 -5.10 5.58 -3.65
C SER A 55 -3.59 5.57 -3.83
N LEU A 56 -3.09 4.42 -4.25
CA LEU A 56 -1.67 4.18 -4.48
C LEU A 56 -1.35 4.42 -5.95
N GLY A 57 -0.24 5.12 -6.16
CA GLY A 57 0.49 5.10 -7.42
C GLY A 57 1.34 3.82 -7.54
N PRO A 58 2.26 3.77 -8.52
CA PRO A 58 3.13 2.62 -8.69
C PRO A 58 4.10 2.47 -7.52
N ILE A 59 4.28 1.24 -7.04
CA ILE A 59 5.32 0.91 -6.06
C ILE A 59 6.58 0.52 -6.82
N ARG A 60 7.71 1.13 -6.48
CA ARG A 60 9.01 0.89 -7.12
C ARG A 60 10.06 0.50 -6.09
N LEU A 61 11.02 -0.30 -6.54
CA LEU A 61 12.20 -0.61 -5.74
C LEU A 61 13.20 0.55 -5.79
N ARG A 62 13.80 0.87 -4.65
CA ARG A 62 14.96 1.76 -4.55
C ARG A 62 16.25 0.93 -4.61
N GLU A 63 17.22 1.37 -5.41
CA GLU A 63 18.47 0.66 -5.66
C GLU A 63 19.68 1.60 -5.82
N GLY A 64 20.89 1.02 -5.79
CA GLY A 64 22.15 1.74 -5.84
C GLY A 64 22.79 1.95 -4.47
N VAL A 65 24.08 2.32 -4.48
CA VAL A 65 24.90 2.42 -3.25
C VAL A 65 24.35 3.48 -2.28
N ALA A 66 23.81 4.59 -2.80
CA ALA A 66 23.19 5.66 -2.02
C ALA A 66 21.67 5.52 -1.88
N CYS A 67 21.09 4.42 -2.38
CA CYS A 67 19.64 4.18 -2.39
C CYS A 67 18.78 5.26 -3.08
N ASP A 68 19.34 5.99 -4.04
CA ASP A 68 18.73 7.19 -4.64
C ASP A 68 18.10 6.95 -6.02
N ARG A 69 18.17 5.73 -6.55
CA ARG A 69 17.62 5.39 -7.87
C ARG A 69 16.37 4.54 -7.75
N LEU A 70 15.33 4.90 -8.50
CA LEU A 70 14.13 4.09 -8.65
C LEU A 70 14.32 3.13 -9.82
N ARG A 71 14.01 1.86 -9.59
CA ARG A 71 13.87 0.88 -10.66
C ARG A 71 12.76 1.32 -11.61
N ALA A 72 13.02 1.27 -12.92
CA ALA A 72 12.09 1.77 -13.93
C ALA A 72 10.74 1.03 -13.92
N ALA A 73 10.80 -0.31 -13.89
CA ALA A 73 9.61 -1.15 -13.81
C ALA A 73 9.04 -1.14 -12.37
N PRO A 74 7.73 -0.92 -12.18
CA PRO A 74 7.09 -1.07 -10.88
C PRO A 74 7.09 -2.53 -10.43
N ILE A 75 7.08 -2.73 -9.11
CA ILE A 75 6.86 -4.02 -8.47
C ILE A 75 5.39 -4.24 -8.09
N ALA A 76 4.58 -3.17 -8.11
CA ALA A 76 3.12 -3.20 -8.04
C ALA A 76 2.52 -1.98 -8.77
N GLU A 77 1.39 -2.22 -9.44
CA GLU A 77 0.66 -1.22 -10.22
C GLU A 77 -0.24 -0.32 -9.34
N PRO A 78 -0.62 0.88 -9.82
CA PRO A 78 -1.56 1.77 -9.13
C PRO A 78 -2.90 1.09 -8.82
N ARG A 79 -3.50 1.44 -7.68
CA ARG A 79 -4.79 0.90 -7.22
C ARG A 79 -5.33 1.64 -6.01
N VAL A 80 -6.65 1.53 -5.80
CA VAL A 80 -7.32 1.98 -4.58
C VAL A 80 -7.51 0.80 -3.62
N ILE A 81 -7.16 1.00 -2.35
CA ILE A 81 -7.24 -0.01 -1.29
C ILE A 81 -8.28 0.41 -0.25
N ASP A 82 -9.11 -0.54 0.20
CA ASP A 82 -9.92 -0.42 1.42
C ASP A 82 -9.10 -0.91 2.62
N LEU A 83 -8.52 0.03 3.36
CA LEU A 83 -7.59 -0.26 4.45
C LEU A 83 -8.27 -0.89 5.68
N VAL A 84 -9.58 -0.71 5.85
CA VAL A 84 -10.32 -1.31 6.97
C VAL A 84 -10.57 -2.79 6.71
N ARG A 85 -10.77 -3.18 5.45
CA ARG A 85 -10.93 -4.59 5.08
C ARG A 85 -9.61 -5.30 4.84
N GLY A 86 -8.56 -4.55 4.53
CA GLY A 86 -7.32 -5.08 3.99
C GLY A 86 -7.51 -5.58 2.56
N GLU A 87 -6.42 -5.60 1.80
CA GLU A 87 -6.41 -6.23 0.48
C GLU A 87 -5.15 -7.07 0.30
N LEU A 88 -5.33 -8.28 -0.22
CA LEU A 88 -4.26 -9.14 -0.70
C LEU A 88 -3.88 -8.73 -2.13
N GLY A 89 -2.60 -8.49 -2.33
CA GLY A 89 -1.96 -8.23 -3.61
C GLY A 89 -0.67 -9.04 -3.75
N THR A 90 0.17 -8.59 -4.68
CA THR A 90 1.47 -9.20 -4.92
C THR A 90 2.49 -8.12 -5.22
N LEU A 91 3.73 -8.32 -4.76
CA LEU A 91 4.89 -7.53 -5.16
C LEU A 91 5.82 -8.41 -5.99
N HIS A 92 6.32 -7.92 -7.13
CA HIS A 92 7.33 -8.67 -7.88
C HIS A 92 8.59 -8.89 -7.02
N ALA A 93 9.12 -10.11 -7.07
CA ALA A 93 10.35 -10.46 -6.35
C ALA A 93 11.50 -9.57 -6.82
N ALA A 94 12.24 -9.00 -5.87
CA ALA A 94 13.22 -7.96 -6.14
C ALA A 94 14.21 -7.79 -4.97
N GLU A 95 15.41 -7.32 -5.28
CA GLU A 95 16.41 -6.96 -4.27
C GLU A 95 16.85 -5.50 -4.45
N GLY A 96 16.85 -4.75 -3.35
CA GLY A 96 17.19 -3.34 -3.32
C GLY A 96 17.57 -2.88 -1.91
N CYS A 97 17.45 -1.58 -1.66
CA CYS A 97 17.75 -0.96 -0.37
C CYS A 97 16.52 -0.30 0.28
N GLY A 98 15.38 -0.32 -0.42
CA GLY A 98 14.14 0.30 0.04
C GLY A 98 13.05 0.25 -1.02
N LEU A 99 11.92 0.88 -0.71
CA LEU A 99 10.78 1.03 -1.61
C LEU A 99 10.42 2.50 -1.78
N HIS A 100 9.83 2.83 -2.93
CA HIS A 100 9.07 4.04 -3.13
C HIS A 100 7.62 3.64 -3.35
N VAL A 101 6.74 3.99 -2.41
CA VAL A 101 5.31 3.78 -2.52
C VAL A 101 4.72 5.06 -3.12
N GLY A 102 4.41 5.02 -4.41
CA GLY A 102 3.74 6.13 -5.06
C GLY A 102 2.37 6.39 -4.43
N LEU A 103 2.01 7.66 -4.24
CA LEU A 103 0.67 8.09 -3.87
C LEU A 103 0.13 8.95 -5.00
N ALA A 104 -1.10 8.71 -5.42
CA ALA A 104 -1.71 9.42 -6.53
C ALA A 104 -3.19 9.64 -6.27
N GLN A 105 -3.71 10.80 -6.66
CA GLN A 105 -5.14 11.10 -6.53
C GLN A 105 -6.00 10.06 -7.25
N ALA A 106 -7.06 9.61 -6.60
CA ALA A 106 -7.91 8.57 -7.11
C ALA A 106 -8.72 9.06 -8.32
N THR A 107 -8.65 8.29 -9.41
CA THR A 107 -9.50 8.44 -10.60
C THR A 107 -10.66 7.44 -10.62
N GLU A 108 -10.62 6.46 -9.73
CA GLU A 108 -11.63 5.42 -9.53
C GLU A 108 -11.79 5.12 -8.02
N GLY A 109 -12.73 4.25 -7.66
CA GLY A 109 -13.01 3.89 -6.26
C GLY A 109 -14.25 4.56 -5.68
N PRO A 110 -14.38 4.62 -4.35
CA PRO A 110 -15.56 5.20 -3.70
C PRO A 110 -15.65 6.72 -3.98
N PRO A 111 -16.87 7.28 -4.14
CA PRO A 111 -17.06 8.69 -4.45
C PRO A 111 -16.34 9.66 -3.51
N GLU A 112 -16.20 9.28 -2.23
CA GLU A 112 -15.55 10.06 -1.19
C GLU A 112 -14.04 10.22 -1.39
N LEU A 113 -13.40 9.32 -2.14
CA LEU A 113 -11.97 9.38 -2.46
C LEU A 113 -11.68 10.15 -3.76
N ALA A 114 -12.70 10.57 -4.51
CA ALA A 114 -12.51 11.21 -5.81
C ALA A 114 -11.63 12.47 -5.70
N GLY A 115 -10.48 12.46 -6.38
CA GLY A 115 -9.49 13.55 -6.33
C GLY A 115 -8.65 13.59 -5.05
N LEU A 116 -8.73 12.57 -4.19
CA LEU A 116 -7.94 12.42 -2.96
C LEU A 116 -6.97 11.26 -3.06
N VAL A 117 -5.89 11.31 -2.28
CA VAL A 117 -5.02 10.16 -2.01
C VAL A 117 -5.53 9.35 -0.82
N LEU A 118 -6.01 10.03 0.22
CA LEU A 118 -6.51 9.39 1.43
C LEU A 118 -7.88 9.97 1.76
N PHE A 119 -8.81 9.09 2.09
CA PHE A 119 -10.05 9.43 2.78
C PHE A 119 -10.22 8.47 3.95
N ALA A 120 -10.41 9.00 5.15
CA ALA A 120 -10.83 8.23 6.31
C ALA A 120 -12.02 8.88 6.99
N ARG A 121 -12.92 8.08 7.55
CA ARG A 121 -14.02 8.55 8.40
C ARG A 121 -14.24 7.62 9.58
N GLY A 122 -14.78 8.17 10.64
CA GLY A 122 -15.00 7.43 11.86
C GLY A 122 -15.76 8.21 12.91
N VAL A 123 -15.67 7.71 14.14
CA VAL A 123 -16.31 8.29 15.32
C VAL A 123 -15.26 8.40 16.42
N ARG A 124 -15.15 9.59 17.03
CA ARG A 124 -14.28 9.82 18.20
C ARG A 124 -14.85 9.15 19.45
N ALA A 125 -14.01 8.94 20.47
CA ALA A 125 -14.42 8.37 21.75
C ALA A 125 -15.63 9.06 22.43
N ASP A 126 -15.88 10.35 22.17
CA ASP A 126 -17.04 11.10 22.69
C ASP A 126 -18.30 11.02 21.78
N GLY A 127 -18.24 10.27 20.69
CA GLY A 127 -19.32 10.10 19.72
C GLY A 127 -19.33 11.12 18.58
N ALA A 128 -18.40 12.09 18.55
CA ALA A 128 -18.32 13.05 17.46
C ALA A 128 -17.82 12.37 16.16
N PRO A 129 -18.55 12.47 15.03
CA PRO A 129 -18.06 11.96 13.75
C PRO A 129 -16.87 12.78 13.25
N PHE A 130 -15.94 12.13 12.55
CA PHE A 130 -14.82 12.79 11.90
C PHE A 130 -14.56 12.32 10.47
N THR A 131 -13.90 13.16 9.69
CA THR A 131 -13.33 12.83 8.38
C THR A 131 -11.89 13.35 8.27
N ALA A 132 -11.00 12.57 7.68
CA ALA A 132 -9.63 12.96 7.33
C ALA A 132 -9.42 12.83 5.81
N GLN A 133 -8.87 13.86 5.17
CA GLN A 133 -8.71 13.94 3.71
C GLN A 133 -7.34 14.47 3.32
N VAL A 134 -6.68 13.78 2.38
CA VAL A 134 -5.39 14.19 1.81
C VAL A 134 -5.47 14.24 0.30
N ALA A 135 -4.94 15.30 -0.30
CA ALA A 135 -4.99 15.54 -1.75
C ALA A 135 -3.60 15.68 -2.41
N MET A 136 -2.52 15.19 -1.77
CA MET A 136 -1.17 15.25 -2.33
C MET A 136 -0.96 14.29 -3.53
N ASP A 137 0.14 14.43 -4.25
CA ASP A 137 0.47 13.63 -5.45
C ASP A 137 1.93 13.11 -5.46
N HIS A 138 2.57 13.03 -4.28
CA HIS A 138 3.93 12.50 -4.13
C HIS A 138 3.95 11.27 -3.24
N GLY A 139 4.86 10.34 -3.53
CA GLY A 139 5.02 9.09 -2.80
C GLY A 139 5.82 9.20 -1.50
N VAL A 140 5.88 8.08 -0.78
CA VAL A 140 6.70 7.88 0.41
C VAL A 140 7.86 6.93 0.11
N ASP A 141 9.03 7.28 0.62
CA ASP A 141 10.20 6.41 0.55
C ASP A 141 10.32 5.60 1.84
N LEU A 142 10.41 4.28 1.69
CA LEU A 142 10.72 3.35 2.77
C LEU A 142 12.17 2.92 2.67
N GLU A 143 12.90 3.03 3.78
CA GLU A 143 14.31 2.68 3.86
C GLU A 143 14.49 1.43 4.71
N SER A 144 15.27 0.47 4.21
CA SER A 144 15.69 -0.69 4.98
C SER A 144 17.05 -0.44 5.63
N MET A 145 17.26 -1.01 6.82
CA MET A 145 18.57 -0.96 7.49
C MET A 145 19.65 -1.81 6.79
N GLY A 146 19.25 -2.71 5.89
CA GLY A 146 20.14 -3.57 5.11
C GLY A 146 19.60 -3.80 3.70
N PRO A 147 20.10 -4.82 2.99
CA PRO A 147 19.50 -5.25 1.73
C PRO A 147 18.05 -5.66 1.96
N LEU A 148 17.12 -5.02 1.24
CA LEU A 148 15.73 -5.43 1.18
C LEU A 148 15.61 -6.49 0.09
N VAL A 149 15.27 -7.72 0.49
CA VAL A 149 15.05 -8.85 -0.42
C VAL A 149 13.59 -9.24 -0.34
N LEU A 150 12.87 -9.11 -1.46
CA LEU A 150 11.51 -9.62 -1.63
C LEU A 150 11.58 -10.91 -2.45
N SER A 151 11.20 -12.03 -1.85
CA SER A 151 11.25 -13.35 -2.48
C SER A 151 9.85 -13.97 -2.57
N GLU A 152 9.63 -14.89 -3.52
CA GLU A 152 8.34 -15.61 -3.65
C GLU A 152 7.98 -16.43 -2.42
N ALA A 153 8.98 -16.80 -1.62
CA ALA A 153 8.79 -17.60 -0.41
C ALA A 153 8.44 -16.75 0.82
N GLN A 154 8.47 -15.42 0.69
CA GLN A 154 8.23 -14.49 1.78
C GLN A 154 6.93 -13.72 1.52
N SER A 155 6.00 -13.74 2.49
CA SER A 155 4.87 -12.81 2.50
C SER A 155 5.29 -11.52 3.19
N VAL A 156 4.81 -10.38 2.70
CA VAL A 156 5.12 -9.07 3.28
C VAL A 156 3.86 -8.26 3.49
N LEU A 157 3.90 -7.36 4.47
CA LEU A 157 2.77 -6.51 4.83
C LEU A 157 3.16 -5.04 4.72
N LEU A 158 2.50 -4.30 3.82
CA LEU A 158 2.58 -2.85 3.75
C LEU A 158 1.49 -2.25 4.63
N THR A 159 1.91 -1.63 5.73
CA THR A 159 1.00 -1.12 6.76
C THR A 159 0.90 0.39 6.75
N PHE A 160 -0.27 0.89 7.12
CA PHE A 160 -0.57 2.30 7.31
C PHE A 160 -1.02 2.57 8.75
N ASP A 161 -0.26 3.34 9.51
CA ASP A 161 -0.57 3.67 10.90
C ASP A 161 -1.60 4.79 11.02
N VAL A 162 -2.85 4.41 11.28
CA VAL A 162 -3.97 5.36 11.37
C VAL A 162 -3.86 6.28 12.58
N ALA A 163 -3.16 5.85 13.65
CA ALA A 163 -2.97 6.69 14.83
C ALA A 163 -2.14 7.92 14.51
N ALA A 164 -1.17 7.80 13.59
CA ALA A 164 -0.35 8.91 13.15
C ALA A 164 -1.18 10.01 12.48
N TRP A 165 -2.25 9.64 11.76
CA TRP A 165 -3.13 10.58 11.04
C TRP A 165 -4.06 11.36 11.97
N LEU A 166 -4.45 10.74 13.08
CA LEU A 166 -5.45 11.27 14.01
C LEU A 166 -4.82 12.00 15.21
N VAL A 167 -3.53 12.34 15.12
CA VAL A 167 -2.85 13.15 16.13
C VAL A 167 -3.57 14.49 16.30
N GLY A 168 -4.05 14.75 17.52
CA GLY A 168 -4.78 15.97 17.85
C GLY A 168 -6.30 15.90 17.64
N LEU A 169 -6.84 14.80 17.11
CA LEU A 169 -8.28 14.61 16.93
C LEU A 169 -9.07 14.79 18.24
N GLU A 170 -8.51 14.34 19.37
CA GLU A 170 -9.13 14.50 20.69
C GLU A 170 -9.29 15.96 21.13
N ALA A 171 -8.43 16.86 20.65
CA ALA A 171 -8.51 18.29 20.94
C ALA A 171 -9.31 19.07 19.88
N ALA A 172 -9.65 18.44 18.76
CA ALA A 172 -10.36 19.09 17.67
C ALA A 172 -11.79 19.45 18.08
N VAL A 173 -12.26 20.61 17.64
CA VAL A 173 -13.62 21.08 17.88
C VAL A 173 -14.47 20.72 16.68
N PRO A 174 -15.63 20.05 16.85
CA PRO A 174 -16.54 19.78 15.74
C PRO A 174 -17.05 21.09 15.11
N ASP A 175 -17.27 21.05 13.80
CA ASP A 175 -17.94 22.12 13.06
C ASP A 175 -19.40 22.30 13.53
N PRO A 176 -20.11 23.36 13.08
CA PRO A 176 -21.52 23.58 13.44
C PRO A 176 -22.48 22.42 13.09
N ASP A 177 -22.10 21.54 12.16
CA ASP A 177 -22.85 20.32 11.81
C ASP A 177 -22.46 19.10 12.65
N GLY A 178 -21.56 19.27 13.62
CA GLY A 178 -21.10 18.24 14.53
C GLY A 178 -20.00 17.34 13.98
N VAL A 179 -19.47 17.61 12.78
CA VAL A 179 -18.39 16.81 12.17
C VAL A 179 -17.04 17.47 12.39
N ILE A 180 -16.03 16.68 12.76
CA ILE A 180 -14.64 17.11 12.80
C ILE A 180 -14.02 16.87 11.42
N ARG A 181 -13.51 17.91 10.78
CA ARG A 181 -12.85 17.81 9.47
C ARG A 181 -11.35 18.04 9.63
N ILE A 182 -10.56 17.05 9.22
CA ILE A 182 -9.10 17.15 9.07
C ILE A 182 -8.84 17.12 7.57
N GLY A 183 -8.46 18.26 7.00
CA GLY A 183 -8.33 18.44 5.56
C GLY A 183 -6.92 18.80 5.12
N PRO A 184 -6.76 19.09 3.81
CA PRO A 184 -5.49 19.51 3.21
C PRO A 184 -4.92 20.81 3.82
N ASP A 185 -5.79 21.65 4.40
CA ASP A 185 -5.41 22.90 5.04
C ASP A 185 -4.92 22.71 6.49
N ASP A 186 -5.15 21.53 7.09
CA ASP A 186 -4.67 21.20 8.43
C ASP A 186 -3.20 20.84 8.37
N ALA A 187 -2.37 21.71 8.93
CA ALA A 187 -0.93 21.53 8.96
C ALA A 187 -0.58 20.19 9.64
N GLY A 188 -0.07 19.24 8.86
CA GLY A 188 0.56 18.04 9.36
C GLY A 188 -0.04 16.71 8.93
N LEU A 189 -1.25 16.66 8.37
CA LEU A 189 -1.85 15.39 7.93
C LEU A 189 -1.04 14.75 6.79
N ASP A 190 -0.60 15.54 5.81
CA ASP A 190 0.27 15.05 4.73
C ASP A 190 1.54 14.40 5.29
N GLY A 191 2.23 15.13 6.19
CA GLY A 191 3.43 14.62 6.85
C GLY A 191 3.15 13.40 7.74
N ALA A 192 1.98 13.33 8.37
CA ALA A 192 1.57 12.17 9.15
C ALA A 192 1.35 10.93 8.27
N LEU A 193 0.70 11.08 7.11
CA LEU A 193 0.54 10.00 6.15
C LEU A 193 1.91 9.50 5.68
N LEU A 194 2.83 10.40 5.33
CA LEU A 194 4.18 10.04 4.90
C LEU A 194 5.00 9.32 5.98
N ARG A 195 4.69 9.50 7.27
CA ARG A 195 5.38 8.82 8.39
C ARG A 195 4.66 7.55 8.88
N SER A 196 3.50 7.25 8.31
CA SER A 196 2.65 6.15 8.78
C SER A 196 2.94 4.83 8.08
N VAL A 197 3.86 4.79 7.12
CA VAL A 197 4.00 3.66 6.21
C VAL A 197 5.21 2.82 6.58
N ASP A 198 4.98 1.56 6.86
CA ASP A 198 6.02 0.59 7.20
C ASP A 198 5.78 -0.73 6.47
N LEU A 199 6.86 -1.39 6.10
CA LEU A 199 6.85 -2.73 5.52
C LEU A 199 7.31 -3.74 6.56
N PHE A 200 6.49 -4.77 6.80
CA PHE A 200 6.79 -5.89 7.70
C PHE A 200 6.90 -7.20 6.93
N GLU A 201 7.52 -8.19 7.56
CA GLU A 201 7.36 -9.59 7.16
C GLU A 201 6.02 -10.09 7.71
N ASP A 202 5.26 -10.78 6.87
CA ASP A 202 4.02 -11.49 7.22
C ASP A 202 4.39 -12.97 7.37
N ALA A 203 4.78 -13.35 8.58
CA ALA A 203 5.48 -14.60 8.86
C ALA A 203 4.56 -15.82 8.76
N ASP A 204 3.27 -15.65 9.02
CA ASP A 204 2.27 -16.72 8.94
C ASP A 204 1.36 -16.63 7.69
N GLY A 205 1.44 -15.53 6.93
CA GLY A 205 0.75 -15.38 5.65
C GLY A 205 -0.73 -15.03 5.80
N ASP A 206 -1.16 -14.51 6.95
CA ASP A 206 -2.56 -14.21 7.22
C ASP A 206 -2.98 -12.79 6.79
N GLY A 207 -2.00 -11.94 6.45
CA GLY A 207 -2.22 -10.57 5.99
C GLY A 207 -2.62 -9.58 7.10
N ALA A 208 -2.47 -9.97 8.36
CA ALA A 208 -2.59 -9.11 9.54
C ALA A 208 -1.21 -8.90 10.17
N LEU A 209 -1.06 -7.82 10.95
CA LEU A 209 0.17 -7.59 11.71
C LEU A 209 -0.03 -8.08 13.15
N ASP A 210 0.71 -9.10 13.55
CA ASP A 210 0.63 -9.65 14.90
C ASP A 210 1.69 -9.06 15.85
N PRO A 211 1.56 -9.25 17.19
CA PRO A 211 2.54 -8.72 18.15
C PRO A 211 3.96 -9.28 17.98
N ALA A 212 4.14 -10.49 17.45
CA ALA A 212 5.44 -11.10 17.22
C ALA A 212 6.15 -10.44 16.02
N GLU A 213 5.42 -10.13 14.96
CA GLU A 213 5.91 -9.39 13.78
C GLU A 213 6.24 -7.94 14.13
N VAL A 214 5.41 -7.27 14.94
CA VAL A 214 5.74 -5.95 15.50
C VAL A 214 7.05 -6.01 16.30
N ALA A 215 7.23 -7.05 17.11
CA ALA A 215 8.44 -7.20 17.92
C ALA A 215 9.68 -7.52 17.08
N ALA A 216 9.54 -8.21 15.94
CA ALA A 216 10.62 -8.41 14.98
C ALA A 216 11.05 -7.11 14.30
N GLY A 217 10.11 -6.17 14.15
CA GLY A 217 10.33 -4.85 13.58
C GLY A 217 10.17 -4.81 12.06
N PRO A 218 10.06 -3.62 11.47
CA PRO A 218 9.83 -3.46 10.05
C PRO A 218 11.07 -3.84 9.22
N LEU A 219 10.83 -4.43 8.05
CA LEU A 219 11.82 -4.64 6.99
C LEU A 219 12.29 -3.32 6.38
N ALA A 220 11.37 -2.35 6.26
CA ALA A 220 11.64 -0.99 5.81
C ALA A 220 10.64 -0.02 6.43
N THR A 221 11.07 1.20 6.73
CA THR A 221 10.23 2.22 7.40
C THR A 221 10.28 3.54 6.67
N SER A 222 9.20 4.31 6.72
CA SER A 222 9.18 5.69 6.26
C SER A 222 9.95 6.58 7.24
N HIS A 223 11.25 6.77 7.00
CA HIS A 223 12.05 7.71 7.79
C HIS A 223 11.77 9.16 7.35
N ARG A 224 11.10 9.94 8.20
CA ARG A 224 11.30 11.40 8.38
C ARG A 224 10.57 11.94 9.58
#